data_AF-A0A963E2D8-F1
#
_entry.id   AF-A0A963E2D8-F1
#
_cell.length_a   1.000
_cell.length_b   1.000
_cell.length_c   1.000
_cell.angle_alpha   90.00
_cell.angle_beta   90.00
_cell.angle_gamma   90.00
#
_symmetry.space_group_name_H-M   'P 1'
#
loop_
_entity.id
_entity.type
_entity.pdbx_description
1 polymer ?
#
loop_
_entity_poly.entity_id
_entity_poly.type
_entity_poly.pdbx_seq_one_letter_code
_entity_poly.pdbx_strand_id
1 'polypeptide(L)'
;QDAVARINASATKVSSAASAIESGKITKKADLDQALDTAARADLDRRWVVTDVTTWYPVSEEPQRHFTNAVADYGRKEYTAAAAEIRKATGYLRLEAGRASGQAKQALDKSALDLDKLAPEVAKGGLKATTGMDKAFAEANQALAQAYRSKADESWIRQAYERTGYELKAAAHSLESAAGWVGGEAQTIAASTVAETRTLGDKLASGAQWTRNEVAKGLQNLANGIRAVEQQINPGK
;
A
#
# COMPACT_ATOMS: atom_id res chain seq x y z
N GLN A 1 -8.73 28.46 5.51
CA GLN A 1 -7.41 29.10 5.24
C GLN A 1 -6.28 28.37 5.97
N ASP A 2 -6.36 28.18 7.28
CA ASP A 2 -5.31 27.50 8.10
C ASP A 2 -4.84 26.13 7.56
N ALA A 3 -5.76 25.29 7.05
CA ALA A 3 -5.42 24.00 6.47
C ALA A 3 -4.37 24.06 5.33
N VAL A 4 -4.44 25.06 4.44
CA VAL A 4 -3.50 25.19 3.31
C VAL A 4 -2.10 25.57 3.80
N ALA A 5 -2.01 26.44 4.81
CA ALA A 5 -0.73 26.80 5.41
C ALA A 5 -0.05 25.60 6.07
N ARG A 6 -0.83 24.75 6.77
CA ARG A 6 -0.33 23.50 7.39
C ARG A 6 0.07 22.45 6.36
N ILE A 7 -0.70 22.30 5.27
CA ILE A 7 -0.35 21.41 4.15
C ILE A 7 0.96 21.83 3.50
N ASN A 8 1.13 23.12 3.19
CA ASN A 8 2.38 23.64 2.64
C ASN A 8 3.56 23.40 3.60
N ALA A 9 3.37 23.58 4.91
CA ALA A 9 4.40 23.27 5.90
C ALA A 9 4.78 21.77 5.94
N SER A 10 3.82 20.85 5.75
CA SER A 10 4.11 19.42 5.66
C SER A 10 4.80 19.03 4.33
N ALA A 11 4.37 19.59 3.20
CA ALA A 11 5.03 19.38 1.91
C ALA A 11 6.48 19.90 1.91
N THR A 12 6.72 21.09 2.46
CA THR A 12 8.06 21.64 2.69
C THR A 12 8.89 20.74 3.61
N LYS A 13 8.29 20.15 4.65
CA LYS A 13 9.00 19.18 5.52
C LYS A 13 9.41 17.92 4.76
N VAL A 14 8.53 17.30 3.99
CA VAL A 14 8.84 16.10 3.19
C VAL A 14 9.90 16.39 2.12
N SER A 15 9.77 17.51 1.39
CA SER A 15 10.78 17.96 0.43
C SER A 15 12.13 18.24 1.12
N SER A 16 12.12 18.92 2.28
CA SER A 16 13.34 19.16 3.05
C SER A 16 13.97 17.88 3.60
N ALA A 17 13.17 16.85 3.92
CA ALA A 17 13.66 15.55 4.32
C ALA A 17 14.31 14.82 3.14
N ALA A 18 13.70 14.83 1.95
CA ALA A 18 14.29 14.28 0.73
C ALA A 18 15.63 14.96 0.40
N SER A 19 15.69 16.29 0.38
CA SER A 19 16.94 17.04 0.18
C SER A 19 17.95 16.83 1.31
N ALA A 20 17.51 16.53 2.54
CA ALA A 20 18.39 16.19 3.66
C ALA A 20 18.92 14.75 3.62
N ILE A 21 18.27 13.83 2.89
CA ILE A 21 18.83 12.52 2.52
C ILE A 21 19.92 12.72 1.47
N GLU A 22 19.61 13.45 0.39
CA GLU A 22 20.57 13.76 -0.69
C GLU A 22 21.80 14.51 -0.16
N SER A 23 21.62 15.40 0.83
CA SER A 23 22.72 16.12 1.48
C SER A 23 23.36 15.37 2.66
N GLY A 24 23.01 14.10 2.90
CA GLY A 24 23.56 13.29 4.01
C GLY A 24 23.30 13.81 5.44
N LYS A 25 22.34 14.74 5.61
CA LYS A 25 21.98 15.33 6.92
C LYS A 25 21.07 14.42 7.75
N ILE A 26 20.22 13.61 7.12
CA ILE A 26 19.49 12.54 7.80
C ILE A 26 20.37 11.29 7.82
N THR A 27 21.04 11.06 8.94
CA THR A 27 21.97 9.93 9.15
C THR A 27 21.31 8.73 9.82
N LYS A 28 20.03 8.84 10.22
CA LYS A 28 19.29 7.80 10.95
C LYS A 28 18.01 7.43 10.22
N LYS A 29 17.82 6.13 9.99
CA LYS A 29 16.62 5.56 9.37
C LYS A 29 15.32 6.00 10.06
N ALA A 30 15.33 6.11 11.40
CA ALA A 30 14.17 6.49 12.18
C ALA A 30 13.61 7.89 11.87
N ASP A 31 14.46 8.86 11.52
CA ASP A 31 14.02 10.23 11.21
C ASP A 31 13.36 10.28 9.81
N LEU A 32 13.86 9.45 8.88
CA LEU A 32 13.26 9.22 7.57
C LEU A 32 11.93 8.48 7.69
N ASP A 33 11.89 7.39 8.47
CA ASP A 33 10.66 6.65 8.76
C ASP A 33 9.63 7.58 9.41
N GLN A 34 10.02 8.45 10.36
CA GLN A 34 9.12 9.45 10.97
C GLN A 34 8.60 10.50 9.97
N ALA A 35 9.43 10.99 9.04
CA ALA A 35 9.00 11.95 8.02
C ALA A 35 7.99 11.29 7.04
N LEU A 36 8.24 10.05 6.66
CA LEU A 36 7.40 9.26 5.77
C LEU A 36 6.11 8.78 6.46
N ASP A 37 6.16 8.47 7.76
CA ASP A 37 5.00 8.22 8.60
C ASP A 37 4.14 9.48 8.78
N THR A 38 4.77 10.66 8.86
CA THR A 38 4.06 11.94 8.96
C THR A 38 3.35 12.28 7.65
N ALA A 39 3.99 11.98 6.51
CA ALA A 39 3.35 12.02 5.20
C ALA A 39 2.19 11.03 5.14
N ALA A 40 2.45 9.72 5.31
CA ALA A 40 1.43 8.68 5.23
C ALA A 40 0.23 8.90 6.18
N ARG A 41 0.44 9.47 7.37
CA ARG A 41 -0.68 9.86 8.25
C ARG A 41 -1.46 11.05 7.69
N ALA A 42 -0.80 12.11 7.22
CA ALA A 42 -1.50 13.21 6.55
C ALA A 42 -2.29 12.74 5.31
N ASP A 43 -1.74 11.77 4.57
CA ASP A 43 -2.34 11.14 3.39
C ASP A 43 -3.58 10.30 3.77
N LEU A 44 -3.51 9.54 4.86
CA LEU A 44 -4.60 8.67 5.34
C LEU A 44 -5.69 9.43 6.12
N ASP A 45 -5.36 10.61 6.64
CA ASP A 45 -6.27 11.53 7.32
C ASP A 45 -7.05 12.41 6.31
N ARG A 46 -6.46 12.73 5.14
CA ARG A 46 -7.11 13.57 4.10
C ARG A 46 -7.06 13.08 2.65
N ARG A 47 -6.84 11.78 2.44
CA ARG A 47 -7.12 11.02 1.21
C ARG A 47 -6.29 11.42 -0.03
N TRP A 48 -5.15 12.10 0.11
CA TRP A 48 -4.46 12.74 -1.02
C TRP A 48 -2.99 13.16 -0.74
N VAL A 49 -2.01 12.91 -1.65
CA VAL A 49 -0.73 13.65 -1.79
C VAL A 49 -0.28 13.95 -3.25
N VAL A 50 0.06 15.22 -3.48
CA VAL A 50 0.88 15.85 -4.55
C VAL A 50 1.27 15.00 -5.79
N THR A 51 0.68 15.32 -6.95
CA THR A 51 1.31 15.07 -8.27
C THR A 51 1.56 16.37 -9.06
N ASP A 52 0.68 17.36 -8.94
CA ASP A 52 0.97 18.78 -9.20
C ASP A 52 0.13 19.67 -8.25
N VAL A 53 0.15 21.00 -8.46
CA VAL A 53 -0.53 22.00 -7.60
C VAL A 53 -2.07 21.83 -7.56
N THR A 54 -2.65 21.02 -8.44
CA THR A 54 -4.11 20.90 -8.66
C THR A 54 -4.71 19.51 -8.39
N THR A 55 -3.94 18.41 -8.48
CA THR A 55 -4.41 17.01 -8.28
C THR A 55 -3.35 16.13 -7.56
N TRP A 56 -3.76 15.00 -6.96
CA TRP A 56 -3.44 14.83 -5.54
C TRP A 56 -3.38 13.39 -4.95
N TYR A 57 -3.11 12.29 -5.66
CA TYR A 57 -3.36 10.89 -5.19
C TYR A 57 -2.65 10.38 -3.89
N PRO A 58 -3.30 9.59 -2.99
CA PRO A 58 -2.68 9.12 -1.73
C PRO A 58 -1.63 8.00 -1.91
N VAL A 59 -0.51 8.07 -1.19
CA VAL A 59 0.67 7.18 -1.38
C VAL A 59 0.38 5.68 -1.19
N SER A 60 -0.56 5.29 -0.33
CA SER A 60 -0.96 3.88 -0.19
C SER A 60 -1.71 3.34 -1.42
N GLU A 61 -2.29 4.21 -2.24
CA GLU A 61 -3.01 3.84 -3.47
C GLU A 61 -2.12 4.01 -4.72
N GLU A 62 -0.96 4.67 -4.62
CA GLU A 62 -0.03 4.88 -5.74
C GLU A 62 0.42 3.59 -6.46
N PRO A 63 0.76 2.48 -5.78
CA PRO A 63 1.01 1.20 -6.46
C PRO A 63 -0.19 0.77 -7.32
N GLN A 64 -1.40 0.89 -6.76
CA GLN A 64 -2.64 0.48 -7.43
C GLN A 64 -2.97 1.40 -8.62
N ARG A 65 -2.77 2.71 -8.50
CA ARG A 65 -2.90 3.66 -9.61
C ARG A 65 -1.97 3.30 -10.76
N HIS A 66 -0.71 2.98 -10.46
CA HIS A 66 0.27 2.54 -11.46
C HIS A 66 -0.07 1.17 -12.07
N PHE A 67 -0.61 0.22 -11.31
CA PHE A 67 -1.11 -1.04 -11.86
C PHE A 67 -2.30 -0.83 -12.81
N THR A 68 -3.27 0.02 -12.45
CA THR A 68 -4.41 0.37 -13.32
C THR A 68 -3.94 1.06 -14.60
N ASN A 69 -3.01 2.02 -14.50
CA ASN A 69 -2.40 2.65 -15.66
C ASN A 69 -1.67 1.63 -16.55
N ALA A 70 -0.91 0.70 -15.98
CA ALA A 70 -0.20 -0.32 -16.75
C ALA A 70 -1.14 -1.17 -17.61
N VAL A 71 -2.30 -1.59 -17.08
CA VAL A 71 -3.32 -2.32 -17.86
C VAL A 71 -3.93 -1.43 -18.94
N ALA A 72 -4.24 -0.17 -18.63
CA ALA A 72 -4.82 0.77 -19.57
C ALA A 72 -3.87 1.07 -20.76
N ASP A 73 -2.59 1.33 -20.47
CA ASP A 73 -1.54 1.57 -21.45
C ASP A 73 -1.31 0.32 -22.32
N TYR A 74 -1.27 -0.86 -21.71
CA TYR A 74 -1.15 -2.13 -22.42
C TYR A 74 -2.34 -2.37 -23.36
N GLY A 75 -3.56 -2.06 -22.92
CA GLY A 75 -4.77 -2.11 -23.76
C GLY A 75 -4.72 -1.17 -24.97
N ARG A 76 -4.08 0.00 -24.83
CA ARG A 76 -3.79 0.94 -25.94
C ARG A 76 -2.58 0.52 -26.79
N LYS A 77 -1.93 -0.61 -26.48
CA LYS A 77 -0.67 -1.10 -27.08
C LYS A 77 0.54 -0.20 -26.82
N GLU A 78 0.47 0.67 -25.81
CA GLU A 78 1.55 1.53 -25.35
C GLU A 78 2.48 0.74 -24.41
N TYR A 79 3.00 -0.40 -24.89
CA TYR A 79 3.70 -1.41 -24.08
C TYR A 79 4.89 -0.87 -23.29
N THR A 80 5.62 0.11 -23.83
CA THR A 80 6.73 0.78 -23.13
C THR A 80 6.23 1.66 -21.98
N ALA A 81 5.07 2.32 -22.12
CA ALA A 81 4.44 3.11 -21.06
C ALA A 81 3.91 2.19 -19.95
N ALA A 82 3.20 1.12 -20.32
CA ALA A 82 2.76 0.08 -19.38
C ALA A 82 3.92 -0.48 -18.52
N ALA A 83 5.04 -0.80 -19.16
CA ALA A 83 6.25 -1.24 -18.49
C ALA A 83 6.92 -0.15 -17.63
N ALA A 84 6.73 1.13 -17.94
CA ALA A 84 7.19 2.25 -17.10
C ALA A 84 6.32 2.37 -15.84
N GLU A 85 4.99 2.27 -15.96
CA GLU A 85 4.08 2.30 -14.82
C GLU A 85 4.34 1.14 -13.84
N ILE A 86 4.57 -0.09 -14.34
CA ILE A 86 4.99 -1.23 -13.50
C ILE A 86 6.25 -0.91 -12.70
N ARG A 87 7.27 -0.32 -13.32
CA ARG A 87 8.53 0.06 -12.62
C ARG A 87 8.31 1.12 -11.55
N LYS A 88 7.37 2.06 -11.75
CA LYS A 88 6.98 3.05 -10.73
C LYS A 88 6.34 2.35 -9.53
N ALA A 89 5.39 1.43 -9.75
CA ALA A 89 4.82 0.61 -8.68
C ALA A 89 5.88 -0.22 -7.92
N THR A 90 6.83 -0.83 -8.64
CA THR A 90 7.98 -1.54 -8.02
C THR A 90 8.79 -0.61 -7.11
N GLY A 91 8.95 0.67 -7.47
CA GLY A 91 9.60 1.68 -6.63
C GLY A 91 8.91 1.85 -5.27
N TYR A 92 7.57 1.96 -5.26
CA TYR A 92 6.79 2.02 -4.02
C TYR A 92 6.88 0.73 -3.20
N LEU A 93 6.86 -0.45 -3.84
CA LEU A 93 7.03 -1.72 -3.12
C LEU A 93 8.40 -1.81 -2.43
N ARG A 94 9.48 -1.37 -3.09
CA ARG A 94 10.83 -1.31 -2.48
C ARG A 94 10.90 -0.32 -1.33
N LEU A 95 10.20 0.81 -1.45
CA LEU A 95 10.09 1.82 -0.37
C LEU A 95 9.42 1.22 0.87
N GLU A 96 8.30 0.49 0.70
CA GLU A 96 7.65 -0.21 1.80
C GLU A 96 8.49 -1.38 2.34
N ALA A 97 9.19 -2.12 1.49
CA ALA A 97 10.12 -3.17 1.92
C ALA A 97 11.28 -2.62 2.76
N GLY A 98 11.73 -1.40 2.48
CA GLY A 98 12.72 -0.68 3.29
C GLY A 98 12.22 -0.35 4.70
N ARG A 99 10.92 -0.09 4.87
CA ARG A 99 10.27 0.20 6.16
C ARG A 99 9.84 -1.07 6.91
N ALA A 100 9.50 -2.13 6.19
CA ALA A 100 9.04 -3.40 6.74
C ALA A 100 10.17 -4.24 7.39
N SER A 101 9.77 -5.28 8.12
CA SER A 101 10.68 -6.29 8.69
C SER A 101 10.11 -7.71 8.51
N GLY A 102 10.92 -8.74 8.80
CA GLY A 102 10.50 -10.14 8.79
C GLY A 102 9.87 -10.61 7.47
N GLN A 103 8.81 -11.41 7.58
CA GLN A 103 8.09 -11.99 6.44
C GLN A 103 7.48 -10.93 5.51
N ALA A 104 6.95 -9.83 6.06
CA ALA A 104 6.37 -8.75 5.26
C ALA A 104 7.41 -8.10 4.33
N LYS A 105 8.65 -7.91 4.80
CA LYS A 105 9.74 -7.44 3.95
C LYS A 105 10.06 -8.45 2.84
N GLN A 106 10.14 -9.73 3.17
CA GLN A 106 10.44 -10.79 2.20
C GLN A 106 9.37 -10.90 1.11
N ALA A 107 8.09 -10.76 1.47
CA ALA A 107 6.98 -10.72 0.52
C ALA A 107 7.08 -9.51 -0.42
N LEU A 108 7.33 -8.31 0.10
CA LEU A 108 7.48 -7.09 -0.70
C LEU A 108 8.72 -7.14 -1.62
N ASP A 109 9.87 -7.60 -1.11
CA ASP A 109 11.09 -7.79 -1.92
C ASP A 109 10.83 -8.78 -3.08
N LYS A 110 10.13 -9.89 -2.80
CA LYS A 110 9.75 -10.88 -3.81
C LYS A 110 8.82 -10.28 -4.87
N SER A 111 7.73 -9.63 -4.45
CA SER A 111 6.79 -9.03 -5.40
C SER A 111 7.47 -7.94 -6.24
N ALA A 112 8.39 -7.16 -5.67
CA ALA A 112 9.20 -6.20 -6.42
C ALA A 112 10.06 -6.89 -7.50
N LEU A 113 10.75 -7.99 -7.16
CA LEU A 113 11.57 -8.77 -8.09
C LEU A 113 10.75 -9.45 -9.20
N ASP A 114 9.50 -9.82 -8.94
CA ASP A 114 8.64 -10.41 -9.95
C ASP A 114 8.03 -9.35 -10.89
N LEU A 115 7.72 -8.15 -10.37
CA LEU A 115 7.37 -6.99 -11.21
C LEU A 115 8.55 -6.52 -12.09
N ASP A 116 9.79 -6.57 -11.59
CA ASP A 116 10.99 -6.28 -12.38
C ASP A 116 11.14 -7.21 -13.59
N LYS A 117 10.76 -8.50 -13.45
CA LYS A 117 10.76 -9.49 -14.55
C LYS A 117 9.57 -9.31 -15.47
N LEU A 118 8.42 -8.89 -14.94
CA LEU A 118 7.20 -8.66 -15.72
C LEU A 118 7.33 -7.44 -16.64
N ALA A 119 7.91 -6.33 -16.17
CA ALA A 119 8.05 -5.11 -16.95
C ALA A 119 8.69 -5.29 -18.35
N PRO A 120 9.81 -6.00 -18.55
CA PRO A 120 10.37 -6.25 -19.88
C PRO A 120 9.53 -7.21 -20.74
N GLU A 121 8.72 -8.11 -20.17
CA GLU A 121 7.79 -8.94 -20.95
C GLU A 121 6.55 -8.15 -21.39
N VAL A 122 6.02 -7.31 -20.51
CA VAL A 122 4.96 -6.33 -20.82
C VAL A 122 5.41 -5.40 -21.95
N ALA A 123 6.66 -4.91 -21.91
CA ALA A 123 7.24 -4.07 -22.97
C ALA A 123 7.30 -4.74 -24.36
N LYS A 124 7.24 -6.08 -24.45
CA LYS A 124 7.20 -6.84 -25.71
C LYS A 124 5.79 -7.04 -26.26
N GLY A 125 4.74 -6.71 -25.51
CA GLY A 125 3.34 -6.80 -25.97
C GLY A 125 2.81 -8.23 -26.17
N GLY A 126 3.40 -9.24 -25.52
CA GLY A 126 2.97 -10.63 -25.69
C GLY A 126 1.67 -10.96 -24.95
N LEU A 127 0.70 -11.61 -25.61
CA LEU A 127 -0.66 -11.87 -25.09
C LEU A 127 -0.75 -12.54 -23.71
N LYS A 128 0.28 -13.27 -23.26
CA LYS A 128 0.33 -13.87 -21.92
C LYS A 128 0.57 -12.85 -20.79
N ALA A 129 0.97 -11.61 -21.15
CA ALA A 129 1.30 -10.58 -20.19
C ALA A 129 0.09 -10.00 -19.45
N THR A 130 -1.13 -10.07 -20.00
CA THR A 130 -2.35 -9.58 -19.32
C THR A 130 -2.65 -10.41 -18.07
N THR A 131 -2.85 -11.72 -18.21
CA THR A 131 -3.04 -12.62 -17.06
C THR A 131 -1.82 -12.65 -16.12
N GLY A 132 -0.62 -12.39 -16.66
CA GLY A 132 0.60 -12.21 -15.86
C GLY A 132 0.61 -10.92 -15.02
N MET A 133 0.06 -9.82 -15.54
CA MET A 133 -0.11 -8.55 -14.84
C MET A 133 -1.09 -8.69 -13.68
N ASP A 134 -2.31 -9.17 -13.94
CA ASP A 134 -3.36 -9.30 -12.93
C ASP A 134 -2.86 -10.10 -11.71
N LYS A 135 -2.22 -11.25 -11.95
CA LYS A 135 -1.63 -12.05 -10.86
C LYS A 135 -0.51 -11.32 -10.12
N ALA A 136 0.43 -10.70 -10.81
CA ALA A 136 1.54 -10.01 -10.16
C ALA A 136 1.08 -8.79 -9.35
N PHE A 137 0.04 -8.09 -9.82
CA PHE A 137 -0.58 -6.96 -9.11
C PHE A 137 -1.38 -7.44 -7.90
N ALA A 138 -2.00 -8.62 -7.97
CA ALA A 138 -2.60 -9.27 -6.81
C ALA A 138 -1.55 -9.66 -5.74
N GLU A 139 -0.45 -10.32 -6.14
CA GLU A 139 0.66 -10.70 -5.24
C GLU A 139 1.37 -9.47 -4.63
N ALA A 140 1.48 -8.37 -5.38
CA ALA A 140 2.02 -7.10 -4.87
C ALA A 140 1.10 -6.47 -3.80
N ASN A 141 -0.20 -6.38 -4.08
CA ASN A 141 -1.18 -5.84 -3.14
C ASN A 141 -1.35 -6.74 -1.90
N GLN A 142 -1.23 -8.06 -2.04
CA GLN A 142 -1.26 -9.00 -0.92
C GLN A 142 -0.07 -8.78 0.02
N ALA A 143 1.13 -8.58 -0.52
CA ALA A 143 2.34 -8.27 0.26
C ALA A 143 2.23 -6.91 0.99
N LEU A 144 1.62 -5.89 0.35
CA LEU A 144 1.31 -4.61 0.98
C LEU A 144 0.30 -4.79 2.13
N ALA A 145 -0.75 -5.59 1.94
CA ALA A 145 -1.74 -5.90 2.98
C ALA A 145 -1.08 -6.55 4.21
N GLN A 146 -0.19 -7.51 4.00
CA GLN A 146 0.61 -8.11 5.08
C GLN A 146 1.48 -7.07 5.80
N ALA A 147 2.16 -6.18 5.07
CA ALA A 147 3.06 -5.19 5.65
C ALA A 147 2.33 -4.14 6.50
N TYR A 148 1.23 -3.57 5.99
CA TYR A 148 0.41 -2.64 6.77
C TYR A 148 -0.24 -3.33 7.99
N ARG A 149 -0.68 -4.59 7.84
CA ARG A 149 -1.20 -5.39 8.97
C ARG A 149 -0.15 -5.62 10.07
N SER A 150 1.11 -5.87 9.72
CA SER A 150 2.21 -5.96 10.70
C SER A 150 2.51 -4.62 11.37
N LYS A 151 2.51 -3.50 10.63
CA LYS A 151 2.66 -2.16 11.23
C LYS A 151 1.49 -1.79 12.14
N ALA A 152 0.27 -2.26 11.86
CA ALA A 152 -0.88 -2.09 12.73
C ALA A 152 -0.69 -2.79 14.09
N ASP A 153 -0.21 -4.05 14.08
CA ASP A 153 0.18 -4.79 15.31
C ASP A 153 1.25 -4.01 16.11
N GLU A 154 2.34 -3.57 15.45
CA GLU A 154 3.42 -2.81 16.11
C GLU A 154 2.91 -1.49 16.72
N SER A 155 2.06 -0.77 15.99
CA SER A 155 1.44 0.48 16.44
C SER A 155 0.52 0.26 17.64
N TRP A 156 -0.22 -0.85 17.63
CA TRP A 156 -1.15 -1.23 18.70
C TRP A 156 -0.39 -1.55 20.00
N ILE A 157 0.69 -2.33 19.90
CA ILE A 157 1.58 -2.64 21.04
C ILE A 157 2.18 -1.35 21.62
N ARG A 158 2.54 -0.38 20.77
CA ARG A 158 3.05 0.95 21.18
C ARG A 158 1.96 1.92 21.65
N GLN A 159 0.70 1.49 21.75
CA GLN A 159 -0.46 2.33 22.11
C GLN A 159 -0.70 3.52 21.17
N ALA A 160 -0.16 3.48 19.96
CA ALA A 160 -0.35 4.50 18.92
C ALA A 160 -1.67 4.24 18.17
N TYR A 161 -2.80 4.30 18.88
CA TYR A 161 -4.11 3.86 18.40
C TYR A 161 -4.54 4.50 17.07
N GLU A 162 -4.36 5.81 16.95
CA GLU A 162 -4.63 6.56 15.71
C GLU A 162 -3.86 5.98 14.52
N ARG A 163 -2.56 5.70 14.72
CA ARG A 163 -1.69 5.04 13.74
C ARG A 163 -2.17 3.62 13.42
N THR A 164 -2.53 2.81 14.43
CA THR A 164 -3.13 1.49 14.19
C THR A 164 -4.35 1.61 13.28
N GLY A 165 -5.19 2.62 13.47
CA GLY A 165 -6.36 2.86 12.62
C GLY A 165 -6.03 3.11 11.15
N TYR A 166 -5.01 3.94 10.89
CA TYR A 166 -4.52 4.20 9.53
C TYR A 166 -3.88 2.97 8.87
N GLU A 167 -3.02 2.25 9.59
CA GLU A 167 -2.34 1.05 9.09
C GLU A 167 -3.38 -0.06 8.76
N LEU A 168 -4.44 -0.21 9.58
CA LEU A 168 -5.57 -1.10 9.27
C LEU A 168 -6.29 -0.70 7.98
N LYS A 169 -6.54 0.59 7.76
CA LYS A 169 -7.21 1.09 6.53
C LYS A 169 -6.36 0.85 5.28
N ALA A 170 -5.06 1.06 5.36
CA ALA A 170 -4.11 0.76 4.29
C ALA A 170 -4.05 -0.75 3.99
N ALA A 171 -4.04 -1.60 5.02
CA ALA A 171 -4.12 -3.05 4.86
C ALA A 171 -5.44 -3.50 4.21
N ALA A 172 -6.57 -2.91 4.60
CA ALA A 172 -7.88 -3.21 4.03
C ALA A 172 -7.99 -2.79 2.56
N HIS A 173 -7.50 -1.60 2.19
CA HIS A 173 -7.40 -1.18 0.78
C HIS A 173 -6.54 -2.15 -0.02
N SER A 174 -5.38 -2.53 0.51
CA SER A 174 -4.45 -3.45 -0.18
C SER A 174 -5.07 -4.84 -0.36
N LEU A 175 -5.82 -5.34 0.63
CA LEU A 175 -6.57 -6.60 0.54
C LEU A 175 -7.69 -6.55 -0.52
N GLU A 176 -8.45 -5.45 -0.57
CA GLU A 176 -9.49 -5.23 -1.58
C GLU A 176 -8.90 -5.18 -2.99
N SER A 177 -7.81 -4.45 -3.19
CA SER A 177 -7.08 -4.38 -4.46
C SER A 177 -6.51 -5.75 -4.88
N ALA A 178 -5.92 -6.50 -3.95
CA ALA A 178 -5.41 -7.85 -4.21
C ALA A 178 -6.51 -8.81 -4.69
N ALA A 179 -7.65 -8.78 -4.00
CA ALA A 179 -8.83 -9.56 -4.38
C ALA A 179 -9.46 -9.07 -5.70
N GLY A 180 -9.44 -7.75 -5.95
CA GLY A 180 -9.98 -7.13 -7.16
C GLY A 180 -9.26 -7.56 -8.44
N TRP A 181 -7.95 -7.77 -8.38
CA TRP A 181 -7.16 -8.25 -9.53
C TRP A 181 -7.43 -9.72 -9.90
N VAL A 182 -7.81 -10.58 -8.94
CA VAL A 182 -8.17 -11.99 -9.21
C VAL A 182 -9.67 -12.16 -9.47
N GLY A 183 -10.51 -11.31 -8.89
CA GLY A 183 -11.96 -11.35 -9.04
C GLY A 183 -12.65 -12.49 -8.26
N GLY A 184 -13.92 -12.68 -8.55
CA GLY A 184 -14.68 -13.89 -8.18
C GLY A 184 -14.72 -14.19 -6.67
N GLU A 185 -14.30 -15.39 -6.28
CA GLU A 185 -14.34 -15.84 -4.89
C GLU A 185 -13.42 -14.97 -3.99
N ALA A 186 -12.26 -14.51 -4.49
CA ALA A 186 -11.35 -13.66 -3.74
C ALA A 186 -12.03 -12.35 -3.30
N GLN A 187 -12.78 -11.69 -4.19
CA GLN A 187 -13.56 -10.48 -3.85
C GLN A 187 -14.64 -10.77 -2.80
N THR A 188 -15.32 -11.91 -2.93
CA THR A 188 -16.37 -12.34 -1.99
C THR A 188 -15.80 -12.59 -0.59
N ILE A 189 -14.64 -13.24 -0.50
CA ILE A 189 -13.90 -13.49 0.74
C ILE A 189 -13.40 -12.18 1.38
N ALA A 190 -12.90 -11.24 0.56
CA ALA A 190 -12.34 -9.99 1.06
C ALA A 190 -13.40 -9.03 1.61
N ALA A 191 -14.59 -8.96 0.98
CA ALA A 191 -15.56 -7.89 1.18
C ALA A 191 -15.92 -7.61 2.65
N SER A 192 -16.28 -8.63 3.43
CA SER A 192 -16.64 -8.47 4.85
C SER A 192 -15.43 -8.04 5.69
N THR A 193 -14.30 -8.72 5.51
CA THR A 193 -13.05 -8.43 6.24
C THR A 193 -12.59 -6.99 5.99
N VAL A 194 -12.67 -6.51 4.75
CA VAL A 194 -12.31 -5.15 4.36
C VAL A 194 -13.24 -4.13 5.02
N ALA A 195 -14.56 -4.35 5.01
CA ALA A 195 -15.54 -3.46 5.62
C ALA A 195 -15.39 -3.38 7.15
N GLU A 196 -15.22 -4.52 7.83
CA GLU A 196 -14.96 -4.59 9.27
C GLU A 196 -13.64 -3.88 9.63
N THR A 197 -12.57 -4.14 8.88
CA THR A 197 -11.25 -3.56 9.12
C THR A 197 -11.25 -2.04 8.93
N ARG A 198 -11.92 -1.53 7.90
CA ARG A 198 -12.11 -0.08 7.69
C ARG A 198 -12.87 0.55 8.85
N THR A 199 -13.98 -0.06 9.28
CA THR A 199 -14.80 0.41 10.40
C THR A 199 -14.00 0.49 11.71
N LEU A 200 -13.21 -0.56 12.02
CA LEU A 200 -12.32 -0.56 13.17
C LEU A 200 -11.22 0.51 13.04
N GLY A 201 -10.67 0.66 11.83
CA GLY A 201 -9.64 1.65 11.53
C GLY A 201 -10.13 3.08 11.74
N ASP A 202 -11.35 3.39 11.30
CA ASP A 202 -11.99 4.70 11.51
C ASP A 202 -12.28 4.97 12.98
N LYS A 203 -12.71 3.97 13.78
CA LYS A 203 -12.87 4.12 15.23
C LYS A 203 -11.56 4.48 15.93
N LEU A 204 -10.48 3.77 15.58
CA LEU A 204 -9.15 3.96 16.15
C LEU A 204 -8.53 5.30 15.75
N ALA A 205 -8.71 5.74 14.49
CA ALA A 205 -8.23 7.03 13.99
C ALA A 205 -9.02 8.22 14.58
N SER A 206 -10.35 8.10 14.72
CA SER A 206 -11.20 9.18 15.24
C SER A 206 -11.24 9.29 16.77
N GLY A 207 -10.64 8.34 17.50
CA GLY A 207 -10.75 8.26 18.96
C GLY A 207 -12.15 7.89 19.47
N ALA A 208 -13.01 7.33 18.62
CA ALA A 208 -14.32 6.81 19.01
C ALA A 208 -14.18 5.62 19.98
N GLN A 209 -15.27 5.23 20.66
CA GLN A 209 -15.20 4.11 21.61
C GLN A 209 -14.94 2.77 20.90
N TRP A 210 -13.92 2.06 21.39
CA TRP A 210 -13.51 0.72 20.98
C TRP A 210 -13.17 -0.11 22.22
N THR A 211 -13.13 -1.45 22.09
CA THR A 211 -12.65 -2.34 23.15
C THR A 211 -11.38 -3.08 22.73
N ARG A 212 -10.53 -3.48 23.70
CA ARG A 212 -9.32 -4.29 23.39
C ARG A 212 -9.67 -5.62 22.69
N ASN A 213 -10.80 -6.23 23.05
CA ASN A 213 -11.28 -7.47 22.44
C ASN A 213 -11.76 -7.28 21.00
N GLU A 214 -12.40 -6.14 20.70
CA GLU A 214 -12.77 -5.75 19.33
C GLU A 214 -11.54 -5.57 18.45
N VAL A 215 -10.53 -4.82 18.93
CA VAL A 215 -9.28 -4.60 18.17
C VAL A 215 -8.53 -5.91 17.93
N ALA A 216 -8.40 -6.76 18.95
CA ALA A 216 -7.75 -8.07 18.83
C ALA A 216 -8.45 -8.97 17.81
N LYS A 217 -9.79 -9.01 17.82
CA LYS A 217 -10.59 -9.75 16.83
C LYS A 217 -10.42 -9.17 15.41
N GLY A 218 -10.43 -7.84 15.25
CA GLY A 218 -10.24 -7.21 13.95
C GLY A 218 -8.86 -7.51 13.34
N LEU A 219 -7.79 -7.42 14.12
CA LEU A 219 -6.43 -7.78 13.70
C LEU A 219 -6.32 -9.27 13.31
N GLN A 220 -7.05 -10.16 13.99
CA GLN A 220 -7.13 -11.58 13.67
C GLN A 220 -7.96 -11.84 12.40
N ASN A 221 -9.14 -11.22 12.26
CA ASN A 221 -9.99 -11.31 11.08
C ASN A 221 -9.24 -10.86 9.82
N LEU A 222 -8.54 -9.71 9.89
CA LEU A 222 -7.68 -9.23 8.82
C LEU A 222 -6.57 -10.23 8.45
N ALA A 223 -5.90 -10.82 9.44
CA ALA A 223 -4.88 -11.85 9.22
C ALA A 223 -5.44 -13.14 8.58
N ASN A 224 -6.71 -13.45 8.82
CA ASN A 224 -7.40 -14.58 8.20
C ASN A 224 -7.81 -14.25 6.77
N GLY A 225 -8.41 -13.08 6.52
CA GLY A 225 -8.82 -12.64 5.18
C GLY A 225 -7.65 -12.49 4.20
N ILE A 226 -6.51 -11.94 4.66
CA ILE A 226 -5.29 -11.85 3.85
C ILE A 226 -4.83 -13.24 3.38
N ARG A 227 -4.83 -14.25 4.28
CA ARG A 227 -4.44 -15.63 3.94
C ARG A 227 -5.46 -16.32 3.03
N ALA A 228 -6.75 -16.08 3.23
CA ALA A 228 -7.80 -16.63 2.38
C ALA A 228 -7.75 -16.07 0.95
N VAL A 229 -7.45 -14.78 0.78
CA VAL A 229 -7.21 -14.18 -0.54
C VAL A 229 -5.90 -14.69 -1.15
N GLU A 230 -4.83 -14.87 -0.37
CA GLU A 230 -3.56 -15.45 -0.82
C GLU A 230 -3.73 -16.85 -1.44
N GLN A 231 -4.57 -17.70 -0.83
CA GLN A 231 -4.92 -19.03 -1.35
C GLN A 231 -5.65 -18.96 -2.71
N GLN A 232 -6.43 -17.92 -2.96
CA GLN A 232 -7.11 -17.69 -4.24
C GLN A 232 -6.17 -17.11 -5.32
N ILE A 233 -5.14 -16.35 -4.93
CA ILE A 233 -4.07 -15.88 -5.84
C ILE A 233 -3.12 -17.03 -6.24
N ASN A 234 -2.89 -17.97 -5.33
CA ASN A 234 -1.99 -19.11 -5.50
C ASN A 234 -2.66 -20.46 -5.16
N PRO A 235 -3.67 -20.89 -5.92
CA PRO A 235 -4.31 -22.19 -5.70
C PRO A 235 -3.30 -23.32 -5.96
N GLY A 236 -3.11 -24.20 -4.97
CA GLY A 236 -2.23 -25.37 -5.06
C GLY A 236 -0.77 -25.17 -4.60
N LYS A 237 -0.49 -24.13 -3.81
CA LYS A 237 0.72 -24.07 -2.95
C LYS A 237 0.39 -24.49 -1.52
#